data_AF-A0A2W4LZF1-F1
#
_entry.id   AF-A0A2W4LZF1-F1
#
_cell.length_a   1.000
_cell.length_b   1.000
_cell.length_c   1.000
_cell.angle_alpha   90.00
_cell.angle_beta   90.00
_cell.angle_gamma   90.00
#
_symmetry.space_group_name_H-M   'P 1'
#
loop_
_entity.id
_entity.type
_entity.pdbx_description
1 polymer ?
#
loop_
_entity_poly.entity_id
_entity_poly.type
_entity_poly.pdbx_seq_one_letter_code
_entity_poly.pdbx_strand_id
1 'polypeptide(L)' 'PALSVDPFRIADDILAALQAAPQVWANFQAFPPVYQRIRITYIEEMRKQPEVFARRLERFIEKTRQNKMFGVIE' A
#
# COMPACT_ATOMS: atom_id res chain seq x y z
N PRO A 1 9.29 -29.27 4.15
CA PRO A 1 9.05 -27.95 4.79
C PRO A 1 7.88 -27.22 4.10
N ALA A 2 6.75 -27.08 4.78
CA ALA A 2 5.66 -26.26 4.29
C ALA A 2 6.13 -24.80 4.31
N LEU A 3 6.44 -24.25 3.15
CA LEU A 3 6.59 -22.81 2.97
C LEU A 3 5.23 -22.21 3.33
N SER A 4 5.11 -21.65 4.53
CA SER A 4 3.92 -20.90 4.93
C SER A 4 3.79 -19.71 3.98
N VAL A 5 2.94 -19.86 2.96
CA VAL A 5 2.42 -18.78 2.14
C VAL A 5 1.47 -17.99 3.05
N ASP A 6 2.05 -17.16 3.91
CA ASP A 6 1.26 -16.23 4.70
C ASP A 6 0.47 -15.36 3.70
N PRO A 7 -0.87 -15.41 3.73
CA PRO A 7 -1.67 -14.65 2.80
C PRO A 7 -1.34 -13.17 2.99
N PHE A 8 -1.00 -12.48 1.90
CA PHE A 8 -0.77 -11.04 1.94
C PHE A 8 -1.99 -10.34 2.56
N ARG A 9 -1.80 -9.72 3.73
CA ARG A 9 -2.83 -8.98 4.45
C ARG A 9 -2.43 -7.50 4.52
N ILE A 10 -3.39 -6.64 4.25
CA ILE A 10 -3.27 -5.20 4.43
C ILE A 10 -3.81 -4.87 5.82
N ALA A 11 -3.05 -4.14 6.63
CA ALA A 11 -3.53 -3.67 7.93
C ALA A 11 -4.79 -2.80 7.78
N ASP A 12 -5.72 -2.92 8.73
CA ASP A 12 -7.05 -2.30 8.64
C ASP A 12 -7.02 -0.78 8.45
N ASP A 13 -6.05 -0.09 9.06
CA ASP A 13 -5.91 1.37 8.93
C ASP A 13 -5.40 1.81 7.56
N ILE A 14 -4.50 1.03 6.95
CA ILE A 14 -4.06 1.26 5.56
C ILE A 14 -5.21 0.94 4.60
N LEU A 15 -5.93 -0.16 4.84
CA LEU A 15 -7.09 -0.54 4.03
C LEU A 15 -8.18 0.54 4.10
N ALA A 16 -8.50 1.03 5.30
CA ALA A 16 -9.45 2.11 5.50
C ALA A 16 -9.03 3.39 4.76
N ALA A 17 -7.73 3.75 4.81
CA ALA A 17 -7.23 4.91 4.06
C ALA A 17 -7.36 4.75 2.54
N LEU A 18 -7.12 3.54 2.01
CA LEU A 18 -7.31 3.24 0.59
C LEU A 18 -8.78 3.27 0.18
N GLN A 19 -9.66 2.79 1.04
CA GLN A 19 -11.11 2.70 0.79
C GLN A 19 -11.87 4.00 1.06
N ALA A 20 -11.25 4.97 1.75
CA ALA A 20 -11.86 6.27 2.03
C ALA A 20 -12.29 7.04 0.77
N ALA A 21 -11.67 6.76 -0.38
CA ALA A 21 -12.07 7.28 -1.68
C ALA A 21 -12.25 6.15 -2.70
N PRO A 22 -13.46 5.95 -3.27
CA PRO A 22 -13.71 4.86 -4.23
C PRO A 22 -12.75 4.83 -5.42
N GLN A 23 -12.34 6.00 -5.92
CA GLN A 23 -11.36 6.11 -7.01
C GLN A 23 -9.98 5.58 -6.61
N VAL A 24 -9.53 5.86 -5.39
CA VAL A 24 -8.23 5.38 -4.89
C VAL A 24 -8.27 3.86 -4.75
N TRP A 25 -9.35 3.32 -4.21
CA TRP A 25 -9.52 1.88 -4.08
C TRP A 25 -9.53 1.18 -5.44
N ALA A 26 -10.28 1.69 -6.41
CA ALA A 26 -10.33 1.13 -7.76
C ALA A 26 -8.94 1.15 -8.45
N ASN A 27 -8.21 2.26 -8.37
CA ASN A 27 -6.86 2.36 -8.94
C ASN A 27 -5.87 1.40 -8.24
N PHE A 28 -5.95 1.30 -6.90
CA PHE A 28 -5.11 0.38 -6.14
C PHE A 28 -5.35 -1.08 -6.56
N GLN A 29 -6.61 -1.50 -6.67
CA GLN A 29 -6.98 -2.85 -7.09
C GLN A 29 -6.52 -3.17 -8.52
N ALA A 30 -6.41 -2.16 -9.38
CA ALA A 30 -5.93 -2.31 -10.75
C ALA A 30 -4.40 -2.42 -10.87
N PHE A 31 -3.63 -2.04 -9.83
CA PHE A 31 -2.18 -2.18 -9.86
C PHE A 31 -1.72 -3.64 -9.76
N PRO A 32 -0.52 -4.00 -10.28
CA PRO A 32 0.01 -5.34 -10.16
C PRO A 32 0.09 -5.82 -8.70
N PRO A 33 -0.28 -7.08 -8.38
CA PRO A 33 -0.25 -7.59 -7.00
C PRO A 33 1.13 -7.45 -6.34
N VAL A 34 2.20 -7.63 -7.12
CA VAL A 34 3.59 -7.45 -6.64
C VAL A 34 3.85 -6.00 -6.21
N TYR A 35 3.38 -5.02 -6.99
CA TYR A 35 3.48 -3.61 -6.63
C TYR A 35 2.69 -3.32 -5.36
N GLN A 36 1.42 -3.76 -5.28
CA GLN A 36 0.60 -3.59 -4.09
C GLN A 36 1.33 -4.10 -2.84
N ARG A 37 1.87 -5.32 -2.90
CA ARG A 37 2.62 -5.92 -1.79
C ARG A 37 3.83 -5.09 -1.39
N ILE A 38 4.69 -4.71 -2.34
CA ILE A 38 5.89 -3.91 -2.07
C ILE A 38 5.52 -2.59 -1.41
N ARG A 39 4.50 -1.89 -1.93
CA ARG A 39 4.10 -0.57 -1.40
C ARG A 39 3.51 -0.67 0.00
N ILE A 40 2.68 -1.68 0.27
CA ILE A 40 2.10 -1.88 1.60
C ILE A 40 3.20 -2.25 2.59
N THR A 41 4.09 -3.19 2.26
CA THR A 41 5.23 -3.55 3.13
C THR A 41 6.12 -2.33 3.43
N TYR A 42 6.45 -1.54 2.41
CA TYR A 42 7.25 -0.31 2.59
C TYR A 42 6.60 0.72 3.53
N ILE A 43 5.27 0.79 3.56
CA ILE A 43 4.54 1.66 4.50
C ILE A 43 4.56 1.02 5.90
N GLU A 44 4.24 -0.27 5.99
CA GLU A 44 4.19 -1.07 7.23
C GLU A 44 5.52 -1.08 8.00
N GLU A 45 6.67 -1.06 7.32
CA GLU A 45 7.98 -1.03 7.99
C GLU A 45 8.20 0.22 8.87
N MET A 46 7.44 1.30 8.64
CA MET A 46 7.59 2.57 9.37
C MET A 46 6.66 2.69 10.58
N ARG A 47 6.02 1.62 11.04
CA ARG A 47 5.10 1.63 12.21
C ARG A 47 5.70 2.23 13.47
N LYS A 48 7.02 2.08 13.69
CA LYS A 48 7.74 2.66 14.83
C LYS A 48 8.05 4.16 14.69
N GLN A 49 7.77 4.75 13.52
CA GLN A 49 8.01 6.15 13.18
C GLN A 49 6.70 6.75 12.63
N PRO A 50 5.75 7.14 13.49
CA PRO A 50 4.38 7.48 13.09
C PRO A 50 4.30 8.62 12.07
N GLU A 51 5.16 9.63 12.17
CA GLU A 51 5.23 10.73 11.21
C GLU A 51 5.67 10.27 9.81
N VAL A 52 6.65 9.35 9.75
CA VAL A 52 7.13 8.79 8.48
C VAL A 52 6.09 7.85 7.88
N PHE A 53 5.44 7.03 8.71
CA PHE A 53 4.32 6.19 8.31
C PHE A 53 3.20 7.01 7.67
N ALA A 54 2.72 8.05 8.37
CA ALA A 54 1.63 8.91 7.89
C ALA A 54 2.00 9.58 6.56
N ARG A 55 3.22 10.14 6.46
CA ARG A 55 3.71 10.78 5.23
C ARG A 55 3.80 9.79 4.05
N ARG A 56 4.24 8.55 4.30
CA ARG A 56 4.32 7.52 3.25
C ARG A 56 2.94 7.06 2.80
N LEU A 57 2.01 6.87 3.74
CA LEU A 57 0.63 6.51 3.45
C LEU A 57 -0.05 7.61 2.64
N GLU A 58 0.02 8.87 3.10
CA GLU A 58 -0.54 10.02 2.38
C GLU A 58 0.00 10.12 0.95
N ARG A 59 1.32 10.05 0.78
CA ARG A 59 1.95 10.09 -0.56
C ARG A 59 1.50 8.93 -1.43
N PHE A 60 1.31 7.75 -0.85
CA PHE A 60 0.82 6.57 -1.58
C PHE A 60 -0.63 6.75 -2.03
N ILE A 61 -1.51 7.26 -1.17
CA ILE A 61 -2.89 7.60 -1.51
C ILE A 61 -2.93 8.64 -2.63
N GLU A 62 -2.12 9.70 -2.54
CA GLU A 62 -2.10 10.78 -3.54
C GLU A 62 -1.65 10.28 -4.93
N LYS A 63 -0.61 9.44 -4.98
CA LYS A 63 -0.17 8.84 -6.25
C LYS A 63 -1.15 7.82 -6.80
N THR A 64 -1.76 7.02 -5.93
CA THR A 64 -2.82 6.07 -6.30
C THR A 64 -4.05 6.79 -6.83
N ARG A 65 -4.44 7.93 -6.25
CA ARG A 65 -5.53 8.79 -6.76
C ARG A 65 -5.26 9.24 -8.19
N GLN A 66 -4.01 9.58 -8.51
CA GLN A 66 -3.57 9.95 -9.86
C GLN A 66 -3.36 8.74 -10.80
N ASN A 67 -3.66 7.52 -10.35
CA ASN A 67 -3.38 6.26 -11.05
C ASN A 67 -1.90 6.10 -11.46
N LYS A 68 -0.98 6.58 -10.61
CA LYS A 68 0.48 6.55 -10.86
C LYS A 68 1.19 5.58 -9.93
N MET A 69 1.86 4.59 -10.49
CA MET A 69 2.82 3.78 -9.77
C MET A 69 4.14 4.53 -9.56
N PHE A 70 4.84 4.26 -8.46
CA PHE A 70 6.12 4.89 -8.15
C PHE A 70 6.98 4.06 -7.18
N GLY A 71 8.28 4.36 -7.18
CA GLY A 71 9.28 3.44 -6.66
C GLY A 71 9.73 2.52 -7.79
N VAL A 72 11.02 2.26 -7.86
CA VAL A 72 11.60 1.42 -8.91
C VAL A 72 11.05 0.01 -8.70
N ILE A 73 10.33 -0.51 -9.70
CA ILE A 73 10.14 -1.95 -9.88
C ILE A 73 11.12 -2.27 -11.00
N GLU A 74 12.31 -2.73 -10.65
CA GLU A 74 13.20 -3.42 -11.60
C GLU A 74 12.72 -4.87 -11.77
#